data_AF-A0AAJ4E1R1-F1
#
_entry.id   AF-A0AAJ4E1R1-F1
#
_cell.length_a   1.000
_cell.length_b   1.000
_cell.length_c   1.000
_cell.angle_alpha   90.00
_cell.angle_beta   90.00
_cell.angle_gamma   90.00
#
_symmetry.space_group_name_H-M   'P 1'
#
loop_
_entity.id
_entity.type
_entity.pdbx_description
1 polymer ?
#
loop_
_entity_poly.entity_id
_entity_poly.type
_entity_poly.pdbx_seq_one_letter_code
_entity_poly.pdbx_strand_id
1 'polypeptide(L)'
;MFWLRFSLEYFPILVDKSWYNDVCPSFMFKVKVNSEKPADLEQSEQYLVLWIDYLKEDERENTGSSRYTVITATATRFSVSEWDIEIGNDEESVTLFESEDPKALIHFLELYRLPIPAISETTN
;
A
#
# COMPACT_ATOMS: atom_id res chain seq x y z
N MET A 1 10.04 -20.00 -3.02
CA MET A 1 10.13 -19.37 -1.68
C MET A 1 10.11 -17.87 -1.89
N PHE A 2 9.08 -17.17 -1.41
CA PHE A 2 8.99 -15.72 -1.53
C PHE A 2 10.03 -15.05 -0.62
N TRP A 3 10.71 -14.03 -1.15
CA TRP A 3 11.74 -13.32 -0.40
C TRP A 3 11.50 -11.82 -0.43
N LEU A 4 10.87 -11.29 0.63
CA LEU A 4 10.48 -9.87 0.74
C LEU A 4 11.66 -8.90 0.58
N ARG A 5 12.89 -9.33 0.90
CA ARG A 5 14.11 -8.50 0.93
C ARG A 5 14.07 -7.33 1.93
N PHE A 6 13.03 -7.25 2.77
CA PHE A 6 12.91 -6.37 3.93
C PHE A 6 12.15 -7.10 5.06
N SER A 7 12.27 -6.62 6.30
CA SER A 7 11.51 -7.18 7.43
C SER A 7 10.24 -6.37 7.69
N LEU A 8 9.11 -7.05 7.83
CA LEU A 8 7.81 -6.43 8.13
C LEU A 8 7.81 -5.66 9.46
N GLU A 9 8.66 -6.07 10.41
CA GLU A 9 8.86 -5.38 11.69
C GLU A 9 9.27 -3.90 11.52
N TYR A 10 9.91 -3.52 10.40
CA TYR A 10 10.26 -2.13 10.13
C TYR A 10 9.08 -1.27 9.65
N PHE A 11 8.00 -1.92 9.22
CA PHE A 11 6.82 -1.29 8.65
C PHE A 11 5.54 -1.82 9.33
N PRO A 12 5.28 -1.45 10.59
CA PRO A 12 4.09 -1.88 11.31
C PRO A 12 2.78 -1.37 10.69
N ILE A 13 2.87 -0.44 9.73
CA ILE A 13 1.74 0.03 8.93
C ILE A 13 1.23 -1.03 7.95
N LEU A 14 2.06 -2.02 7.59
CA LEU A 14 1.68 -3.08 6.66
C LEU A 14 0.89 -4.16 7.41
N VAL A 15 -0.38 -4.28 7.08
CA VAL A 15 -1.26 -5.36 7.51
C VAL A 15 -1.17 -6.48 6.47
N ASP A 16 -0.74 -7.66 6.90
CA ASP A 16 -0.68 -8.83 6.03
C ASP A 16 -2.08 -9.20 5.52
N LYS A 17 -2.23 -9.31 4.21
CA LYS A 17 -3.47 -9.74 3.56
C LYS A 17 -3.22 -10.91 2.62
N SER A 18 -2.05 -11.54 2.72
CA SER A 18 -1.78 -12.77 1.99
C SER A 18 -2.78 -13.84 2.42
N TRP A 19 -3.63 -14.25 1.49
CA TRP A 19 -4.54 -15.35 1.74
C TRP A 19 -3.75 -16.66 1.76
N TYR A 20 -4.22 -17.65 2.51
CA TYR A 20 -3.53 -18.94 2.72
C TYR A 20 -3.21 -19.70 1.41
N ASN A 21 -3.84 -19.31 0.31
CA ASN A 21 -3.71 -19.94 -1.01
C ASN A 21 -3.25 -18.94 -2.09
N ASP A 22 -2.92 -17.70 -1.71
CA ASP A 22 -2.45 -16.71 -2.66
C ASP A 22 -1.05 -17.08 -3.14
N VAL A 23 -0.92 -17.05 -4.46
CA VAL A 23 0.32 -17.32 -5.16
C VAL A 23 1.31 -16.17 -4.92
N CYS A 24 0.85 -14.98 -4.51
CA CYS A 24 1.66 -13.77 -4.33
C CYS A 24 1.35 -13.08 -2.98
N PRO A 25 2.35 -12.74 -2.13
CA PRO A 25 2.12 -11.97 -0.91
C PRO A 25 1.55 -10.58 -1.19
N SER A 26 0.53 -10.20 -0.43
CA SER A 26 -0.08 -8.88 -0.47
C SER A 26 -0.18 -8.26 0.93
N PHE A 27 0.00 -6.93 1.00
CA PHE A 27 -0.05 -6.17 2.23
C PHE A 27 -0.93 -4.94 2.04
N MET A 28 -1.83 -4.70 2.98
CA MET A 28 -2.69 -3.52 2.99
C MET A 28 -2.17 -2.49 3.99
N PHE A 29 -2.27 -1.20 3.65
CA PHE A 29 -1.98 -0.11 4.58
C PHE A 29 -2.83 1.11 4.24
N LYS A 30 -3.06 1.97 5.23
CA LYS A 30 -3.82 3.21 5.07
C LYS A 30 -2.90 4.41 5.03
N VAL A 31 -3.19 5.34 4.14
CA VAL A 31 -2.49 6.62 4.04
C VAL A 31 -3.47 7.77 4.18
N LYS A 32 -3.05 8.84 4.85
CA LYS A 32 -3.85 10.06 4.94
C LYS A 32 -3.68 10.85 3.66
N VAL A 33 -4.79 11.08 2.95
CA VAL A 33 -4.77 11.95 1.78
C VAL A 33 -5.18 13.33 2.26
N ASN A 34 -4.27 14.30 2.10
CA ASN A 34 -4.63 15.71 2.18
C ASN A 34 -5.46 16.02 0.92
N SER A 35 -6.74 15.65 0.94
CA SER A 35 -7.66 16.18 -0.05
C SER A 35 -7.68 17.69 0.17
N GLU A 36 -7.41 18.49 -0.86
CA GLU A 36 -7.66 19.94 -0.89
C GLU A 36 -9.17 20.27 -0.83
N LYS A 37 -9.97 19.36 -0.28
CA LYS A 37 -11.40 19.53 -0.02
C LYS A 37 -11.57 20.26 1.31
N PRO A 38 -12.55 21.17 1.41
CA PRO A 38 -12.72 22.04 2.56
C PRO A 38 -12.88 21.25 3.87
N ALA A 39 -12.34 21.84 4.94
CA ALA A 39 -11.99 21.29 6.24
C ALA A 39 -13.12 20.66 7.09
N ASP A 40 -14.28 20.37 6.51
CA ASP A 40 -15.46 19.83 7.20
C ASP A 40 -15.68 18.33 6.98
N LEU A 41 -14.84 17.68 6.16
CA LEU A 41 -14.80 16.22 6.02
C LEU A 41 -13.53 15.70 6.69
N GLU A 42 -13.70 14.78 7.64
CA GLU A 42 -12.64 14.04 8.31
C GLU A 42 -11.53 13.62 7.33
N GLN A 43 -10.28 13.69 7.77
CA GLN A 43 -9.10 13.27 7.00
C GLN A 43 -9.43 11.99 6.21
N SER A 44 -9.51 12.11 4.89
CA SER A 44 -9.91 10.98 4.05
C SER A 44 -8.76 9.98 4.01
N GLU A 45 -8.97 8.82 4.63
CA GLU A 45 -8.03 7.71 4.58
C GLU A 45 -8.17 7.00 3.22
N GLN A 46 -7.05 6.83 2.52
CA GLN A 46 -6.98 6.02 1.30
C GLN A 46 -6.32 4.69 1.65
N TYR A 47 -6.94 3.59 1.22
CA TYR A 47 -6.33 2.26 1.32
C TYR A 47 -5.39 2.07 0.14
N LEU A 48 -4.19 1.56 0.44
CA LEU A 48 -3.20 1.11 -0.52
C LEU A 48 -2.92 -0.37 -0.31
N VAL A 49 -2.59 -1.05 -1.40
CA VAL A 49 -2.20 -2.45 -1.38
C VAL A 49 -0.87 -2.61 -2.07
N LEU A 50 0.08 -3.22 -1.38
CA LEU A 50 1.37 -3.65 -1.89
C LEU A 50 1.25 -5.10 -2.33
N TRP A 51 1.52 -5.36 -3.61
CA TRP A 51 1.66 -6.69 -4.18
C TRP A 51 3.12 -6.99 -4.40
N ILE A 52 3.50 -8.23 -4.09
CA ILE A 52 4.86 -8.70 -4.25
C ILE A 52 4.85 -9.95 -5.11
N ASP A 53 5.27 -9.79 -6.36
CA ASP A 53 5.30 -10.86 -7.33
C ASP A 53 6.63 -11.65 -7.26
N TYR A 54 6.74 -12.71 -8.06
CA TYR A 54 7.93 -13.52 -8.18
C TYR A 54 9.12 -12.73 -8.75
N LEU A 55 10.31 -13.16 -8.34
CA LEU A 55 11.55 -12.58 -8.82
C LEU A 55 11.73 -12.78 -10.34
N LYS A 56 11.31 -13.93 -10.85
CA LYS A 56 11.35 -14.21 -12.29
C LYS A 56 10.07 -13.73 -12.94
N GLU A 57 10.21 -12.97 -14.01
CA GLU A 57 9.09 -12.44 -14.79
C GLU A 57 8.17 -13.54 -15.34
N ASP A 58 8.75 -14.66 -15.79
CA ASP A 58 8.00 -15.80 -16.35
C ASP A 58 7.13 -16.55 -15.33
N GLU A 59 7.38 -16.33 -14.03
CA GLU A 59 6.60 -16.93 -12.94
C GLU A 59 5.56 -15.93 -12.39
N ARG A 60 5.51 -14.69 -12.93
CA ARG A 60 4.61 -13.65 -12.45
C ARG A 60 3.17 -13.91 -12.84
N GLU A 61 2.27 -13.63 -11.91
CA GLU A 61 0.83 -13.73 -12.17
C GLU A 61 0.38 -12.61 -13.11
N ASN A 62 0.95 -11.42 -12.95
CA ASN A 62 0.64 -10.28 -13.80
C ASN A 62 1.80 -9.97 -14.76
N THR A 63 1.76 -10.61 -15.93
CA THR A 63 2.79 -10.49 -16.97
C THR A 63 2.99 -9.02 -17.36
N GLY A 64 4.22 -8.51 -17.22
CA GLY A 64 4.58 -7.12 -17.51
C GLY A 64 4.48 -6.15 -16.32
N SER A 65 4.06 -6.62 -15.14
CA SER A 65 4.15 -5.86 -13.90
C SER A 65 5.52 -6.08 -13.24
N SER A 66 6.02 -5.08 -12.53
CA SER A 66 7.22 -5.22 -11.72
C SER A 66 6.94 -6.01 -10.45
N ARG A 67 8.02 -6.46 -9.82
CA ARG A 67 7.98 -7.28 -8.63
C ARG A 67 7.26 -6.63 -7.45
N TYR A 68 7.47 -5.34 -7.21
CA TYR A 68 6.80 -4.61 -6.14
C TYR A 68 5.87 -3.58 -6.77
N THR A 69 4.58 -3.74 -6.51
CA THR A 69 3.56 -2.86 -7.07
C THR A 69 2.67 -2.35 -5.94
N VAL A 70 2.49 -1.03 -5.87
CA VAL A 70 1.55 -0.41 -4.94
C VAL A 70 0.43 0.25 -5.73
N ILE A 71 -0.79 -0.14 -5.43
CA ILE A 71 -2.00 0.40 -6.05
C ILE A 71 -2.91 1.03 -5.00
N THR A 72 -3.72 1.99 -5.41
CA THR A 72 -4.89 2.39 -4.60
C THR A 72 -5.90 1.26 -4.57
N ALA A 73 -6.54 1.07 -3.43
CA ALA A 73 -7.65 0.15 -3.29
C ALA A 73 -8.83 0.83 -2.61
N THR A 74 -10.02 0.35 -2.91
CA THR A 74 -11.26 0.81 -2.29
C THR A 74 -11.74 -0.27 -1.34
N ALA A 75 -12.02 0.09 -0.10
CA ALA A 75 -12.66 -0.81 0.85
C ALA A 75 -14.10 -1.06 0.36
N THR A 76 -14.36 -2.28 -0.14
CA THR A 76 -15.67 -2.71 -0.62
C THR A 76 -16.55 -3.20 0.54
N ARG A 77 -15.92 -3.64 1.64
CA ARG A 77 -16.59 -4.04 2.87
C ARG A 77 -15.83 -3.56 4.10
N PHE A 78 -16.53 -2.84 4.97
CA PHE A 78 -15.99 -2.38 6.25
C PHE A 78 -16.37 -3.37 7.36
N SER A 79 -15.41 -3.67 8.23
CA SER A 79 -15.60 -4.45 9.46
C SER A 79 -14.90 -3.73 10.62
N VAL A 80 -15.26 -4.10 11.85
CA VAL A 80 -14.58 -3.61 13.07
C VAL A 80 -13.14 -4.10 13.14
N SER A 81 -12.85 -5.23 12.47
CA SER A 81 -11.49 -5.77 12.33
C SER A 81 -10.90 -5.34 11.00
N GLU A 82 -9.70 -4.76 11.02
CA GLU A 82 -8.94 -4.42 9.81
C GLU A 82 -8.58 -5.67 8.98
N TRP A 83 -8.54 -6.83 9.63
CA TRP A 83 -8.35 -8.13 9.00
C TRP A 83 -9.53 -8.55 8.12
N ASP A 84 -10.74 -8.07 8.43
CA ASP A 84 -11.97 -8.41 7.71
C ASP A 84 -12.38 -7.34 6.69
N ILE A 85 -11.59 -6.28 6.53
CA ILE A 85 -11.79 -5.32 5.45
C ILE A 85 -11.51 -6.02 4.13
N GLU A 86 -12.55 -6.11 3.29
CA GLU A 86 -12.41 -6.52 1.90
C GLU A 86 -12.03 -5.27 1.10
N ILE A 87 -10.91 -5.38 0.41
CA ILE A 87 -10.35 -4.35 -0.45
C ILE A 87 -10.40 -4.89 -1.86
N GLY A 88 -11.09 -4.17 -2.74
CA GLY A 88 -11.09 -4.43 -4.16
C GLY A 88 -10.15 -3.46 -4.86
N ASN A 89 -9.47 -3.96 -5.88
CA ASN A 89 -8.96 -3.12 -6.96
C ASN A 89 -9.93 -3.22 -8.15
N ASP A 90 -10.41 -2.08 -8.61
CA ASP A 90 -11.27 -1.94 -9.79
C ASP A 90 -10.55 -1.16 -10.90
N GLU A 91 -11.25 -0.86 -12.00
CA GLU A 91 -10.71 -0.08 -13.11
C GLU A 91 -10.27 1.35 -12.72
N GLU A 92 -10.70 1.85 -11.56
CA GLU A 92 -10.31 3.16 -11.03
C GLU A 92 -9.05 3.07 -10.15
N SER A 93 -8.53 1.87 -9.92
CA SER A 93 -7.32 1.67 -9.12
C SER A 93 -6.09 2.16 -9.87
N VAL A 94 -5.33 3.06 -9.23
CA VAL A 94 -4.15 3.70 -9.82
C VAL A 94 -2.89 3.09 -9.22
N THR A 95 -1.95 2.70 -10.08
CA THR A 95 -0.60 2.34 -9.67
C THR A 95 0.15 3.58 -9.21
N LEU A 96 0.53 3.60 -7.93
CA LEU A 96 1.29 4.69 -7.31
C LEU A 96 2.79 4.42 -7.32
N PHE A 97 3.18 3.15 -7.31
CA PHE A 97 4.57 2.73 -7.29
C PHE A 97 4.74 1.39 -7.97
N GLU A 98 5.83 1.26 -8.71
CA GLU A 98 6.21 0.02 -9.36
C GLU A 98 7.75 -0.05 -9.43
N SER A 99 8.34 -1.14 -8.94
CA SER A 99 9.80 -1.33 -8.99
C SER A 99 10.23 -2.78 -8.83
N GLU A 100 11.41 -3.08 -9.36
CA GLU A 100 12.16 -4.32 -9.08
C GLU A 100 13.08 -4.19 -7.86
N ASP A 101 13.44 -2.96 -7.47
CA ASP A 101 14.42 -2.71 -6.42
C ASP A 101 13.73 -2.62 -5.04
N PRO A 102 14.03 -3.54 -4.10
CA PRO A 102 13.49 -3.47 -2.75
C PRO A 102 13.88 -2.17 -2.01
N LYS A 103 15.00 -1.53 -2.35
CA LYS A 103 15.38 -0.26 -1.71
C LYS A 103 14.46 0.87 -2.13
N ALA A 104 14.01 0.88 -3.38
CA ALA A 104 13.04 1.85 -3.86
C ALA A 104 11.69 1.67 -3.14
N LEU A 105 11.27 0.42 -2.93
CA LEU A 105 10.07 0.11 -2.14
C LEU A 105 10.20 0.60 -0.70
N ILE A 106 11.32 0.30 -0.03
CA ILE A 106 11.58 0.75 1.35
C ILE A 106 11.46 2.27 1.45
N HIS A 107 12.10 3.01 0.53
CA HIS A 107 12.03 4.46 0.50
C HIS A 107 10.58 4.95 0.28
N PHE A 108 9.84 4.32 -0.64
CA PHE A 108 8.43 4.64 -0.85
C PHE A 108 7.60 4.44 0.43
N LEU A 109 7.76 3.32 1.13
CA LEU A 109 7.07 3.04 2.39
C LEU A 109 7.48 4.02 3.51
N GLU A 110 8.73 4.47 3.55
CA GLU A 110 9.20 5.47 4.51
C GLU A 110 8.52 6.83 4.35
N LEU A 111 8.13 7.23 3.13
CA LEU A 111 7.34 8.45 2.90
C LEU A 111 6.00 8.42 3.63
N TYR A 112 5.39 7.23 3.75
CA TYR A 112 4.11 7.04 4.44
C TYR A 112 4.26 6.64 5.91
N ARG A 113 5.48 6.30 6.34
CA ARG A 113 5.81 6.03 7.75
C ARG A 113 5.89 7.32 8.57
N LEU A 114 6.31 8.43 7.96
CA LEU A 114 6.44 9.70 8.66
C LEU A 114 5.05 10.33 8.85
N PRO A 115 4.68 10.77 10.06
CA PRO A 115 3.58 11.73 10.16
C PRO A 115 3.99 12.92 9.31
N ILE A 116 3.21 13.22 8.26
CA ILE A 116 3.40 14.42 7.44
C ILE A 116 3.65 15.56 8.42
N PRO A 117 4.82 16.23 8.42
CA PRO A 117 5.05 17.31 9.35
C PRO A 117 3.94 18.33 9.07
N ALA A 118 3.10 18.55 10.08
CA ALA A 118 2.10 19.59 10.03
C ALA A 118 2.86 20.87 9.69
N ILE A 119 2.64 21.38 8.49
CA ILE A 119 3.19 22.65 8.05
C ILE A 119 2.55 23.66 9.00
N SER A 120 3.30 24.01 10.04
CA SER A 120 2.88 25.02 10.99
C SER A 120 3.11 26.32 10.25
N GLU A 121 2.04 26.86 9.65
CA GLU A 121 2.03 28.25 9.22
C GLU A 121 2.26 29.13 10.45
N THR A 122 3.53 29.46 10.72
CA THR A 122 3.84 30.62 11.55
C THR A 122 3.57 31.86 10.71
N THR A 123 2.36 32.40 10.90
CA THR A 123 2.02 33.76 10.53
C THR A 123 2.96 34.72 11.29
N ASN A 124 3.61 35.61 10.55
CA ASN A 124 4.27 36.81 11.07
C ASN A 124 3.60 38.03 10.44
#